data_AF-A0A9E1IKN5-F1
#
_entry.id   AF-A0A9E1IKN5-F1
#
_cell.length_a   1.000
_cell.length_b   1.000
_cell.length_c   1.000
_cell.angle_alpha   90.00
_cell.angle_beta   90.00
_cell.angle_gamma   90.00
#
_symmetry.space_group_name_H-M   'P 1'
#
loop_
_entity.id
_entity.type
_entity.pdbx_description
1 polymer ?
#
loop_
_entity_poly.entity_id
_entity_poly.type
_entity_poly.pdbx_seq_one_letter_code
_entity_poly.pdbx_strand_id
1 'polypeptide(L)'
;MISAALVLSIGVIFALSWWLDPSGAGHGTHTQLGLGQCTFLQLTGYACPMCGATTTFALMADLRPIAALINQPFAASLFALMVFVFVVAFSEVVYPRDRWGRIATFLAPWEGFLATAFLVFMGLGWLYKIAWMQWVG
;
A
#
# COMPACT_ATOMS: atom_id res chain seq x y z
N MET A 1 -18.07 4.98 15.21
CA MET A 1 -16.88 5.86 15.35
C MET A 1 -15.69 5.35 14.55
N ILE A 2 -15.26 4.09 14.73
CA ILE A 2 -14.11 3.50 14.02
C ILE A 2 -14.26 3.60 12.49
N SER A 3 -15.40 3.22 11.92
CA SER A 3 -15.63 3.28 10.47
C SER A 3 -15.48 4.69 9.88
N ALA A 4 -15.96 5.72 10.59
CA ALA A 4 -15.85 7.10 10.13
C ALA A 4 -14.40 7.58 10.12
N ALA A 5 -13.62 7.22 11.16
CA ALA A 5 -12.19 7.52 11.18
C ALA A 5 -11.46 6.82 10.02
N LEU A 6 -11.72 5.54 9.77
CA LEU A 6 -11.12 4.80 8.65
C LEU A 6 -11.43 5.44 7.30
N VAL A 7 -12.68 5.85 7.06
CA VAL A 7 -13.10 6.53 5.82
C VAL A 7 -12.31 7.83 5.63
N LEU A 8 -12.22 8.66 6.67
CA LEU A 8 -11.51 9.94 6.58
C LEU A 8 -10.01 9.73 6.35
N SER A 9 -9.37 8.85 7.12
CA SER A 9 -7.92 8.59 7.01
C SER A 9 -7.54 8.02 5.64
N ILE A 10 -8.26 6.99 5.17
CA ILE A 10 -7.98 6.36 3.88
C ILE A 10 -8.35 7.30 2.73
N GLY A 11 -9.44 8.07 2.87
CA GLY A 11 -9.82 9.08 1.89
C GLY A 11 -8.73 10.12 1.65
N VAL A 12 -8.06 10.59 2.70
CA VAL A 12 -6.90 11.49 2.58
C VAL A 12 -5.75 10.81 1.83
N ILE A 13 -5.47 9.54 2.12
CA ILE A 13 -4.41 8.79 1.44
C ILE A 13 -4.70 8.65 -0.05
N PHE A 14 -5.94 8.35 -0.44
CA PHE A 14 -6.33 8.26 -1.85
C PHE A 14 -6.27 9.63 -2.55
N ALA A 15 -6.73 10.70 -1.88
CA ALA A 15 -6.64 12.05 -2.41
C ALA A 15 -5.18 12.46 -2.66
N LEU A 16 -4.28 12.19 -1.70
CA LEU A 16 -2.85 12.44 -1.86
C LEU A 16 -2.25 11.57 -2.96
N SER A 17 -2.60 10.29 -3.01
CA SER A 17 -2.10 9.36 -4.03
C SER A 17 -2.47 9.83 -5.44
N TRP A 18 -3.68 10.35 -5.61
CA TRP A 18 -4.15 10.90 -6.88
C TRP A 18 -3.53 12.26 -7.23
N TRP A 19 -3.13 13.05 -6.23
CA TRP A 19 -2.48 14.33 -6.45
C TRP A 19 -0.98 14.21 -6.78
N LEU A 20 -0.34 13.11 -6.37
CA LEU A 20 1.07 12.87 -6.56
C LEU A 20 1.39 12.39 -7.98
N ASP A 21 2.46 12.90 -8.57
CA ASP A 21 2.96 12.43 -9.87
C ASP A 21 3.84 11.18 -9.68
N PRO A 22 3.50 10.02 -10.26
CA PRO A 22 4.30 8.82 -10.11
C PRO A 22 5.70 9.00 -10.71
N SER A 23 6.73 8.82 -9.89
CA SER A 23 8.13 8.94 -10.31
C SER A 23 8.49 7.90 -11.36
N GLY A 24 9.10 8.33 -12.47
CA GLY A 24 9.60 7.44 -13.52
C GLY A 24 10.67 6.45 -13.05
N ALA A 25 11.36 6.75 -11.94
CA ALA A 25 12.32 5.83 -11.32
C ALA A 25 11.66 4.67 -10.55
N GLY A 26 10.33 4.68 -10.37
CA GLY A 26 9.63 3.65 -9.59
C GLY A 26 9.81 3.79 -8.07
N HIS A 27 10.41 4.88 -7.61
CA HIS A 27 10.53 5.26 -6.21
C HIS A 27 10.68 6.78 -6.05
N GLY A 28 10.60 7.27 -4.83
CA GLY A 28 10.85 8.69 -4.52
C GLY A 28 9.64 9.62 -4.64
N THR A 29 8.46 9.15 -5.06
CA THR A 29 7.25 10.01 -5.11
C THR A 29 6.91 10.66 -3.77
N HIS A 30 7.32 10.05 -2.64
CA HIS A 30 7.13 10.64 -1.31
C HIS A 30 7.85 11.99 -1.13
N THR A 31 8.89 12.30 -1.90
CA THR A 31 9.64 13.56 -1.76
C THR A 31 8.82 14.78 -2.19
N GLN A 32 7.78 14.58 -3.00
CA GLN A 32 6.81 15.61 -3.37
C GLN A 32 5.96 16.07 -2.17
N LEU A 33 5.86 15.23 -1.13
CA LEU A 33 5.21 15.58 0.15
C LEU A 33 6.15 16.35 1.08
N GLY A 34 7.34 16.75 0.62
CA GLY A 34 8.37 17.38 1.45
C GLY A 34 9.13 16.41 2.35
N LEU A 35 8.95 15.10 2.16
CA LEU A 35 9.70 14.07 2.88
C LEU A 35 11.12 13.96 2.31
N GLY A 36 12.08 13.65 3.17
CA GLY A 36 13.47 13.41 2.75
C GLY A 36 13.59 12.18 1.84
N GLN A 37 14.73 12.04 1.19
CA GLN A 37 15.07 10.83 0.43
C GLN A 37 15.10 9.59 1.35
N CYS A 38 14.93 8.41 0.76
CA CYS A 38 15.01 7.15 1.51
C CYS A 38 16.43 6.96 2.07
N THR A 39 16.63 7.22 3.37
CA THR A 39 17.92 7.11 4.05
C THR A 39 18.53 5.71 3.92
N PHE A 40 17.69 4.67 3.98
CA PHE A 40 18.16 3.29 3.81
C PHE A 40 18.78 3.06 2.44
N LEU A 41 18.14 3.58 1.38
CA LEU A 41 18.66 3.52 0.02
C LEU A 41 19.95 4.33 -0.12
N GLN A 42 20.01 5.51 0.47
CA GLN A 42 21.22 6.36 0.43
C GLN A 42 22.41 5.72 1.15
N LEU A 43 22.19 5.08 2.30
CA LEU A 43 23.27 4.52 3.10
C LEU A 43 23.73 3.15 2.61
N THR A 44 22.79 2.30 2.18
CA THR A 44 23.10 0.90 1.85
C THR A 44 23.22 0.65 0.35
N GLY A 45 22.68 1.54 -0.49
CA GLY A 45 22.50 1.30 -1.92
C GLY A 45 21.36 0.33 -2.26
N TYR A 46 20.68 -0.25 -1.26
CA TYR A 46 19.60 -1.22 -1.47
C TYR A 46 18.22 -0.62 -1.18
N ALA A 47 17.21 -1.12 -1.89
CA ALA A 47 15.82 -0.80 -1.63
C ALA A 47 15.43 -1.22 -0.20
N CYS A 48 14.69 -0.37 0.53
CA CYS A 48 14.00 -0.82 1.75
C CYS A 48 12.70 -1.58 1.38
N PRO A 49 12.09 -2.36 2.30
CA PRO A 49 10.90 -3.16 1.99
C PRO A 49 9.69 -2.35 1.49
N MET A 50 9.64 -1.04 1.81
CA MET A 50 8.59 -0.11 1.37
C MET A 50 9.04 0.84 0.26
N CYS A 51 10.23 0.63 -0.32
CA CYS A 51 10.75 1.51 -1.36
C CYS A 51 9.90 1.43 -2.63
N GLY A 52 9.32 2.54 -3.05
CA GLY A 52 8.40 2.59 -4.19
C GLY A 52 6.92 2.47 -3.83
N ALA A 53 6.56 2.40 -2.53
CA ALA A 53 5.17 2.25 -2.12
C ALA A 53 4.32 3.46 -2.53
N THR A 54 4.78 4.69 -2.29
CA THR A 54 4.05 5.91 -2.69
C THR A 54 3.94 6.07 -4.20
N THR A 55 4.97 5.67 -4.95
CA THR A 55 4.92 5.64 -6.41
C THR A 55 3.89 4.62 -6.90
N THR A 56 3.84 3.45 -6.27
CA THR A 56 2.85 2.41 -6.57
C THR A 56 1.43 2.88 -6.25
N PHE A 57 1.24 3.59 -5.14
CA PHE A 57 -0.05 4.17 -4.78
C PHE A 57 -0.50 5.23 -5.77
N ALA A 58 0.40 6.11 -6.21
CA ALA A 58 0.12 7.08 -7.27
C ALA A 58 -0.25 6.37 -8.59
N LEU A 59 0.50 5.35 -8.99
CA LEU A 59 0.18 4.54 -10.18
C LEU A 59 -1.19 3.85 -10.07
N MET A 60 -1.57 3.34 -8.88
CA MET A 60 -2.89 2.76 -8.65
C MET A 60 -4.00 3.81 -8.72
N ALA A 61 -3.77 5.00 -8.15
CA ALA A 61 -4.70 6.12 -8.20
C ALA A 61 -4.89 6.66 -9.62
N ASP A 62 -3.85 6.61 -10.44
CA ASP A 62 -3.86 6.95 -11.88
C ASP A 62 -4.48 5.88 -12.77
N LEU A 63 -5.06 4.82 -12.20
CA LEU A 63 -5.63 3.69 -12.93
C LEU A 63 -4.61 2.97 -13.82
N ARG A 64 -3.34 2.90 -13.38
CA ARG A 64 -2.24 2.17 -14.03
C ARG A 64 -1.80 0.95 -13.22
N PRO A 65 -2.70 -0.05 -12.99
CA PRO A 65 -2.43 -1.15 -12.07
C PRO A 65 -1.30 -2.08 -12.54
N ILE A 66 -1.11 -2.23 -13.85
CA ILE A 66 -0.02 -3.06 -14.40
C ILE A 66 1.33 -2.46 -14.04
N ALA A 67 1.49 -1.14 -14.22
CA ALA A 67 2.71 -0.44 -13.85
C ALA A 67 2.94 -0.48 -12.33
N ALA A 68 1.86 -0.37 -11.53
CA ALA A 68 1.92 -0.50 -10.08
C ALA A 68 2.42 -1.91 -9.64
N LEU A 69 1.87 -2.97 -10.25
CA LEU A 69 2.28 -4.34 -9.97
C LEU A 69 3.74 -4.61 -10.36
N ILE A 70 4.17 -4.12 -11.53
CA ILE A 70 5.57 -4.22 -11.95
C ILE A 70 6.49 -3.46 -11.00
N ASN A 71 6.06 -2.28 -10.52
CA ASN A 71 6.89 -1.45 -9.66
C ASN A 71 7.08 -2.04 -8.25
N GLN A 72 5.99 -2.43 -7.59
CA GLN A 72 6.02 -3.07 -6.28
C GLN A 72 4.72 -3.85 -6.00
N PRO A 73 4.69 -5.18 -6.25
CA PRO A 73 3.49 -6.00 -6.12
C PRO A 73 2.86 -5.95 -4.73
N PHE A 74 3.71 -5.95 -3.69
CA PHE A 74 3.28 -5.86 -2.30
C PHE A 74 2.50 -4.57 -2.03
N ALA A 75 3.03 -3.41 -2.45
CA ALA A 75 2.34 -2.13 -2.28
C ALA A 75 1.03 -2.04 -3.10
N ALA A 76 0.98 -2.63 -4.30
CA ALA A 76 -0.25 -2.68 -5.09
C ALA A 76 -1.35 -3.48 -4.37
N SER A 77 -1.00 -4.61 -3.74
CA SER A 77 -1.93 -5.39 -2.92
C SER A 77 -2.42 -4.62 -1.68
N LEU A 78 -1.53 -3.86 -1.03
CA LEU A 78 -1.89 -3.00 0.11
C LEU A 78 -2.88 -1.92 -0.30
N PHE A 79 -2.70 -1.30 -1.47
CA PHE A 79 -3.66 -0.34 -2.00
C PHE A 79 -5.03 -1.00 -2.24
N ALA A 80 -5.05 -2.19 -2.85
CA ALA A 80 -6.29 -2.95 -3.04
C ALA A 80 -6.98 -3.31 -1.71
N LEU A 81 -6.20 -3.69 -0.69
CA LEU A 81 -6.71 -3.91 0.67
C LEU A 81 -7.29 -2.63 1.27
N MET A 82 -6.64 -1.48 1.08
CA MET A 82 -7.17 -0.19 1.54
C MET A 82 -8.47 0.17 0.84
N VAL A 83 -8.61 -0.13 -0.47
CA VAL A 83 -9.87 0.06 -1.20
C VAL A 83 -10.96 -0.81 -0.58
N PHE A 84 -10.67 -2.08 -0.31
CA PHE A 84 -11.62 -2.99 0.36
C PHE A 84 -12.03 -2.46 1.74
N VAL A 85 -11.06 -2.09 2.58
CA VAL A 85 -11.31 -1.51 3.91
C VAL A 85 -12.13 -0.23 3.82
N PHE A 86 -11.84 0.65 2.86
CA PHE A 86 -12.59 1.88 2.62
C PHE A 86 -14.04 1.58 2.25
N VAL A 87 -14.29 0.66 1.32
CA VAL A 87 -15.64 0.26 0.90
C VAL A 87 -16.44 -0.33 2.07
N VAL A 88 -15.82 -1.22 2.85
CA VAL A 88 -16.46 -1.80 4.05
C VAL A 88 -16.78 -0.70 5.06
N ALA A 89 -15.80 0.14 5.39
CA ALA A 89 -15.95 1.23 6.35
C ALA A 89 -17.04 2.21 5.92
N PHE A 90 -17.03 2.63 4.65
CA PHE A 90 -18.03 3.52 4.07
C PHE A 90 -19.42 2.89 4.13
N SER A 91 -19.54 1.62 3.73
CA SER A 91 -20.83 0.90 3.79
C SER A 91 -21.37 0.75 5.21
N GLU A 92 -20.49 0.68 6.20
CA GLU A 92 -20.84 0.62 7.63
C GLU A 92 -21.26 1.98 8.17
N VAL A 93 -20.68 3.08 7.67
CA VAL A 93 -21.12 4.45 7.99
C VAL A 93 -22.51 4.73 7.41
N VAL A 94 -22.76 4.33 6.15
CA VAL A 94 -24.05 4.58 5.48
C VAL A 94 -25.15 3.65 6.01
N TYR A 95 -24.84 2.37 6.21
CA TYR A 95 -25.80 1.36 6.68
C TYR A 95 -25.16 0.49 7.76
N PRO A 96 -25.24 0.86 9.05
CA PRO A 96 -24.66 0.07 10.13
C PRO A 96 -25.27 -1.35 10.18
N ARG A 97 -24.44 -2.38 10.05
CA ARG A 97 -24.85 -3.80 10.03
C ARG A 97 -23.88 -4.73 10.76
N ASP A 98 -22.96 -4.18 11.54
CA ASP A 98 -21.91 -4.92 12.23
C ASP A 98 -21.07 -5.79 11.28
N ARG A 99 -20.70 -5.24 10.12
CA ARG A 99 -19.83 -5.95 9.17
C ARG A 99 -18.47 -6.26 9.76
N TRP A 100 -17.95 -5.38 10.62
CA TRP A 100 -16.67 -5.57 11.30
C TRP A 100 -16.69 -6.81 12.21
N GLY A 101 -17.75 -7.04 12.97
CA GLY A 101 -17.89 -8.25 13.80
C GLY A 101 -17.86 -9.53 12.96
N ARG A 102 -18.56 -9.54 11.81
CA ARG A 102 -18.55 -10.68 10.88
C ARG A 102 -17.18 -10.93 10.24
N ILE A 103 -16.50 -9.85 9.82
CA ILE A 103 -15.16 -9.96 9.23
C ILE A 103 -14.16 -10.44 10.29
N ALA A 104 -14.22 -9.89 11.50
CA ALA A 104 -13.34 -10.28 12.60
C ALA A 104 -13.50 -11.76 12.99
N THR A 105 -14.75 -12.22 13.15
CA THR A 105 -15.02 -13.63 13.47
C THR A 105 -14.61 -14.59 12.36
N PHE A 106 -14.71 -14.17 11.09
CA PHE A 106 -14.24 -14.94 9.95
C PHE A 106 -12.71 -15.00 9.86
N LEU A 107 -12.01 -13.90 10.15
CA LEU A 107 -10.54 -13.81 10.03
C LEU A 107 -9.81 -14.35 11.27
N ALA A 108 -10.42 -14.30 12.46
CA ALA A 108 -9.83 -14.75 13.72
C ALA A 108 -9.18 -16.15 13.66
N PRO A 109 -9.82 -17.20 13.10
CA PRO A 109 -9.19 -18.52 13.01
C PRO A 109 -7.97 -18.56 12.06
N TRP A 110 -7.88 -17.60 11.14
CA TRP A 110 -6.80 -17.52 10.15
C TRP A 110 -5.72 -16.48 10.52
N GLU A 111 -5.81 -15.83 11.67
CA GLU A 111 -4.95 -14.69 12.04
C GLU A 111 -3.45 -15.03 11.91
N GLY A 112 -3.02 -16.16 12.48
CA GLY A 112 -1.62 -16.59 12.42
C GLY A 112 -1.15 -16.90 11.00
N PHE A 113 -2.00 -17.51 10.18
CA PHE A 113 -1.69 -17.77 8.77
C PHE A 113 -1.61 -16.46 7.98
N LEU A 114 -2.56 -15.54 8.15
CA LEU A 114 -2.60 -14.26 7.47
C LEU A 114 -1.39 -13.39 7.82
N ALA A 115 -1.01 -13.33 9.10
CA ALA A 115 0.18 -12.62 9.55
C ALA A 115 1.46 -13.22 8.93
N THR A 116 1.57 -14.55 8.91
CA THR A 116 2.72 -15.24 8.30
C THR A 116 2.76 -15.00 6.79
N ALA A 117 1.64 -15.17 6.09
CA ALA A 117 1.52 -14.94 4.66
C ALA A 117 1.85 -13.48 4.30
N PHE A 118 1.41 -12.52 5.11
CA PHE A 118 1.73 -11.10 4.94
C PHE A 118 3.24 -10.84 5.06
N LEU A 119 3.90 -11.37 6.10
CA LEU A 119 5.34 -11.21 6.30
C LEU A 119 6.16 -11.88 5.19
N VAL A 120 5.76 -13.09 4.77
CA VAL A 120 6.38 -13.79 3.65
C VAL A 120 6.20 -12.98 2.36
N PHE A 121 5.01 -12.48 2.09
CA PHE A 121 4.75 -11.70 0.88
C PHE A 121 5.48 -10.35 0.87
N MET A 122 5.58 -9.68 2.03
CA MET A 122 6.42 -8.49 2.19
C MET A 122 7.89 -8.80 1.92
N GLY A 123 8.41 -9.91 2.46
CA GLY A 123 9.78 -10.36 2.22
C GLY A 123 10.05 -10.67 0.74
N LEU A 124 9.16 -11.41 0.08
CA LEU A 124 9.25 -11.69 -1.35
C LEU A 124 9.15 -10.41 -2.19
N GLY A 125 8.25 -9.49 -1.85
CA GLY A 125 8.11 -8.20 -2.52
C GLY A 125 9.34 -7.31 -2.34
N TRP A 126 10.02 -7.40 -1.20
CA TRP A 126 11.28 -6.71 -0.94
C TRP A 126 12.42 -7.28 -1.77
N LEU A 127 12.59 -8.61 -1.80
CA LEU A 127 13.58 -9.27 -2.65
C LEU A 127 13.35 -8.95 -4.13
N TYR A 128 12.10 -8.97 -4.59
CA TYR A 128 11.72 -8.54 -5.93
C TYR A 128 12.17 -7.10 -6.21
N LYS A 129 11.92 -6.17 -5.28
CA LYS A 129 12.29 -4.75 -5.48
C LYS A 129 13.80 -4.54 -5.51
N ILE A 130 14.55 -5.25 -4.66
CA ILE A 130 16.02 -5.23 -4.70
C ILE A 130 16.50 -5.69 -6.07
N ALA A 131 16.04 -6.85 -6.54
CA ALA A 131 16.42 -7.40 -7.84
C ALA A 131 16.04 -6.46 -9.00
N TRP A 132 14.83 -5.88 -8.96
CA TRP A 132 14.37 -4.93 -9.97
C TRP A 132 15.26 -3.69 -10.06
N MET A 133 15.59 -3.09 -8.91
CA MET A 133 16.43 -1.88 -8.87
C MET A 133 17.87 -2.15 -9.29
N GLN A 134 18.40 -3.34 -9.02
CA GLN A 134 19.71 -3.75 -9.51
C GLN A 134 19.75 -4.01 -11.02
N TRP A 135 18.61 -4.38 -11.60
CA TRP A 135 18.52 -4.74 -13.02
C TRP A 135 18.23 -3.55 -13.94
N VAL A 136 17.49 -2.56 -13.43
CA VAL A 136 17.12 -1.33 -14.17
C VAL A 136 18.05 -0.14 -13.86
N GLY A 137 18.83 -0.23 -12.76
CA GLY A 137 19.78 0.80 -12.31
C GLY A 137 21.13 0.77 -13.01
#